data_AF-A0A6A7KV16-F1
#
_entry.id   AF-A0A6A7KV16-F1
#
_cell.length_a   1.000
_cell.length_b   1.000
_cell.length_c   1.000
_cell.angle_alpha   90.00
_cell.angle_beta   90.00
_cell.angle_gamma   90.00
#
_symmetry.space_group_name_H-M   'P 1'
#
loop_
_entity.id
_entity.type
_entity.pdbx_description
1 polymer ?
#
loop_
_entity_poly.entity_id
_entity_poly.type
_entity_poly.pdbx_seq_one_letter_code
_entity_poly.pdbx_strand_id
1 'polypeptide(L)'
;MAEATFTFRVDEELKSAFSEIAKGQDRTAAQLLRVLMRDAVRRQQERHEYDAWFRSEVEQGLREADDPSVLRYSDEEVQSSWRQQRAELMARARVKKA
;
A
#
# COMPACT_ATOMS: atom_id res chain seq x y z
N MET A 1 -8.10 -10.55 26.47
CA MET A 1 -8.05 -10.76 25.02
C MET A 1 -8.66 -12.12 24.74
N ALA A 2 -9.56 -12.23 23.76
CA ALA A 2 -10.15 -13.52 23.41
C ALA A 2 -9.11 -14.36 22.65
N GLU A 3 -8.69 -15.48 23.22
CA GLU A 3 -7.85 -16.45 22.53
C GLU A 3 -8.73 -17.42 21.76
N ALA A 4 -8.37 -17.71 20.52
CA ALA A 4 -9.04 -18.68 19.66
C ALA A 4 -8.02 -19.68 19.12
N THR A 5 -8.38 -20.96 19.11
CA THR A 5 -7.52 -22.05 18.63
C THR A 5 -7.95 -22.47 17.23
N PHE A 6 -6.98 -22.54 16.31
CA PHE A 6 -7.15 -23.11 14.98
C PHE A 6 -6.47 -24.48 14.91
N THR A 7 -7.21 -25.50 14.48
CA THR A 7 -6.66 -26.83 14.19
C THR A 7 -6.90 -27.13 12.72
N PHE A 8 -5.82 -27.42 11.99
CA PHE A 8 -5.87 -27.74 10.57
C PHE A 8 -4.92 -28.91 10.28
N ARG A 9 -5.21 -29.64 9.20
CA ARG A 9 -4.33 -30.71 8.72
C ARG A 9 -3.45 -30.15 7.60
N VAL A 10 -2.19 -30.51 7.63
CA VAL A 10 -1.21 -30.29 6.56
C VAL A 10 -0.52 -31.62 6.29
N ASP A 11 0.00 -31.78 5.08
CA ASP A 11 0.91 -32.87 4.78
C ASP A 11 2.22 -32.70 5.58
N GLU A 12 2.92 -33.82 5.78
CA GLU A 12 4.11 -33.84 6.62
C GLU A 12 5.29 -33.08 5.98
N GLU A 13 5.36 -33.05 4.65
CA GLU A 13 6.40 -32.32 3.91
C GLU A 13 6.28 -30.82 4.16
N LEU A 14 5.08 -30.26 4.02
CA LEU A 14 4.79 -28.86 4.30
C LEU A 14 5.06 -28.51 5.78
N LYS A 15 4.67 -29.39 6.71
CA LYS A 15 4.94 -29.19 8.15
C LYS A 15 6.45 -29.13 8.43
N SER A 16 7.23 -30.01 7.81
CA SER A 16 8.69 -30.05 7.96
C SER A 16 9.32 -28.78 7.41
N ALA A 17 9.05 -28.45 6.14
CA ALA A 17 9.58 -27.27 5.47
C ALA A 17 9.24 -25.96 6.21
N PHE A 18 7.99 -25.83 6.66
CA PHE A 18 7.56 -24.64 7.40
C PHE A 18 8.24 -24.51 8.76
N SER A 19 8.50 -25.64 9.43
CA SER A 19 9.24 -25.66 10.70
C SER A 19 10.70 -25.28 10.53
N GLU A 20 11.35 -25.70 9.43
CA GLU A 20 12.72 -25.29 9.11
C GLU A 20 12.84 -23.80 8.84
N ILE A 21 11.93 -23.23 8.05
CA ILE A 21 11.88 -21.79 7.79
C ILE A 21 11.71 -21.00 9.10
N ALA A 22 10.81 -21.46 9.97
CA ALA A 22 10.58 -20.80 11.26
C ALA A 22 11.83 -20.85 12.15
N LYS A 23 12.51 -22.01 12.22
CA LYS A 23 13.80 -22.16 12.94
C LYS A 23 14.87 -21.23 12.39
N GLY A 24 14.99 -21.11 11.07
CA GLY A 24 15.94 -20.19 10.43
C GLY A 24 15.71 -18.70 10.76
N GLN A 25 14.55 -18.36 11.33
CA GLN A 25 14.19 -17.02 11.78
C GLN A 25 14.08 -16.90 13.31
N ASP A 26 14.56 -17.90 14.06
CA ASP A 26 14.44 -18.01 15.52
C ASP A 26 12.99 -17.90 16.03
N ARG A 27 12.04 -18.46 15.26
CA ARG A 27 10.61 -18.41 15.54
C ARG A 27 10.02 -19.81 15.58
N THR A 28 8.91 -19.94 16.30
CA THR A 28 8.05 -21.13 16.22
C THR A 28 7.16 -21.05 14.98
N ALA A 29 6.75 -22.21 14.45
CA ALA A 29 5.79 -22.28 13.35
C ALA A 29 4.50 -21.49 13.66
N ALA A 30 3.99 -21.56 14.90
CA ALA A 30 2.81 -20.80 15.30
C ALA A 30 3.03 -19.27 15.28
N GLN A 31 4.23 -18.79 15.62
CA GLN A 31 4.57 -17.36 15.49
C GLN A 31 4.61 -16.94 14.02
N LEU A 32 5.23 -17.72 13.15
CA LEU A 32 5.30 -17.44 11.72
C LEU A 32 3.90 -17.45 11.08
N LEU A 33 3.06 -18.42 11.44
CA LEU A 33 1.68 -18.51 10.97
C LEU A 33 0.86 -17.28 11.39
N ARG A 34 1.01 -16.80 12.63
CA ARG A 34 0.34 -15.57 13.09
C ARG A 34 0.75 -14.34 12.28
N VAL A 35 2.03 -14.23 11.88
CA VAL A 35 2.49 -13.13 11.01
C VAL A 35 1.84 -13.24 9.64
N LEU A 36 1.87 -14.43 9.03
CA LEU A 36 1.26 -14.67 7.72
C LEU A 36 -0.25 -14.40 7.71
N MET A 37 -0.96 -14.78 8.77
CA MET A 37 -2.40 -14.50 8.91
C MET A 37 -2.67 -12.99 8.97
N ARG A 38 -1.90 -12.23 9.76
CA ARG A 38 -2.05 -10.77 9.83
C ARG A 38 -1.73 -10.11 8.49
N ASP A 39 -0.67 -10.54 7.82
CA ASP A 39 -0.29 -10.02 6.51
C ASP A 39 -1.32 -10.39 5.43
N ALA A 40 -1.96 -11.55 5.50
CA ALA A 40 -3.04 -11.92 4.60
C ALA A 40 -4.26 -11.00 4.79
N VAL A 41 -4.69 -10.79 6.04
CA VAL A 41 -5.81 -9.88 6.36
C VAL A 41 -5.48 -8.45 5.92
N ARG A 42 -4.30 -7.94 6.27
CA ARG A 42 -3.87 -6.58 5.90
C ARG A 42 -3.87 -6.41 4.38
N ARG A 43 -3.25 -7.31 3.62
CA ARG A 43 -3.22 -7.23 2.16
C ARG A 43 -4.61 -7.28 1.54
N GLN A 44 -5.52 -8.09 2.10
CA GLN A 44 -6.88 -8.18 1.60
C GLN A 44 -7.63 -6.87 1.88
N GLN A 45 -7.48 -6.31 3.07
CA GLN A 45 -8.07 -5.03 3.46
C GLN A 45 -7.54 -3.89 2.58
N GLU A 46 -6.21 -3.80 2.42
CA GLU A 46 -5.54 -2.81 1.57
C GLU A 46 -6.02 -2.90 0.12
N ARG A 47 -6.21 -4.11 -0.43
CA ARG A 47 -6.76 -4.28 -1.79
C ARG A 47 -8.19 -3.78 -1.90
N HIS A 48 -9.04 -4.10 -0.93
CA HIS A 48 -10.42 -3.62 -0.92
C HIS A 48 -10.52 -2.10 -0.76
N GLU A 49 -9.71 -1.54 0.14
CA GLU A 49 -9.65 -0.09 0.37
C GLU A 49 -9.07 0.63 -0.84
N TYR A 50 -8.00 0.09 -1.45
CA TYR A 50 -7.41 0.62 -2.67
C TYR A 50 -8.41 0.60 -3.82
N ASP A 51 -9.12 -0.51 -4.03
CA ASP A 51 -10.11 -0.61 -5.10
C ASP A 51 -11.27 0.37 -4.92
N ALA A 52 -11.74 0.54 -3.68
CA ALA A 52 -12.81 1.48 -3.36
C ALA A 52 -12.36 2.93 -3.57
N TRP A 53 -11.17 3.28 -3.07
CA TRP A 53 -10.55 4.58 -3.30
C TRP A 53 -10.34 4.85 -4.79
N PHE A 54 -9.73 3.91 -5.52
CA PHE A 54 -9.44 4.05 -6.94
C PHE A 54 -10.71 4.28 -7.77
N ARG A 55 -11.80 3.56 -7.49
CA ARG A 55 -13.09 3.80 -8.15
C ARG A 55 -13.62 5.21 -7.86
N SER A 56 -13.53 5.67 -6.61
CA SER A 56 -13.95 7.03 -6.25
C SER A 56 -13.17 8.11 -6.99
N GLU A 57 -11.84 7.97 -7.10
CA GLU A 57 -10.99 8.91 -7.84
C GLU A 57 -11.32 8.92 -9.34
N VAL A 58 -11.56 7.74 -9.93
CA VAL A 58 -11.96 7.62 -11.34
C VAL A 58 -13.33 8.26 -11.59
N GLU A 59 -14.32 7.99 -10.73
CA GLU A 59 -15.65 8.60 -10.83
C GLU A 59 -15.60 10.12 -10.65
N GLN A 60 -14.73 10.63 -9.79
CA GLN A 60 -14.47 12.06 -9.67
C GLN A 60 -13.86 12.62 -10.96
N GLY A 61 -12.79 12.01 -11.48
CA GLY A 61 -12.13 12.46 -12.70
C GLY A 61 -13.06 12.46 -13.93
N LEU A 62 -13.94 11.47 -14.05
CA LEU A 62 -14.97 11.43 -15.10
C LEU A 62 -15.97 12.58 -14.95
N ARG A 63 -16.49 12.83 -13.74
CA ARG A 63 -17.39 13.96 -13.48
C ARG A 63 -16.74 15.30 -13.80
N GLU A 64 -15.48 15.49 -13.42
CA GLU A 64 -14.74 16.72 -13.68
C GLU A 64 -14.42 16.89 -15.18
N ALA A 65 -14.16 15.80 -15.91
CA ALA A 65 -13.96 15.85 -17.35
C ALA A 65 -15.24 16.25 -18.11
N ASP A 66 -16.38 15.73 -17.67
CA ASP A 66 -17.70 16.00 -18.26
C ASP A 66 -18.26 17.39 -17.88
N ASP A 67 -17.80 17.98 -16.78
CA ASP A 67 -18.21 19.32 -16.34
C ASP A 67 -17.45 20.43 -17.09
N PRO A 68 -18.13 21.23 -17.94
CA PRO A 68 -17.50 22.31 -18.68
C PRO A 68 -17.10 23.52 -17.82
N SER A 69 -17.56 23.58 -16.56
CA SER A 69 -17.18 24.65 -15.61
C SER A 69 -15.83 24.40 -14.94
N VAL A 70 -15.30 23.18 -15.04
CA VAL A 70 -13.98 22.83 -14.52
C VAL A 70 -12.89 23.51 -15.35
N LEU A 71 -12.01 24.23 -14.66
CA LEU A 71 -10.90 24.96 -15.29
C LEU A 71 -9.92 23.96 -15.92
N ARG A 72 -9.70 24.07 -17.23
CA ARG A 72 -8.76 23.24 -17.97
C ARG A 72 -7.45 23.97 -18.16
N TYR A 73 -6.35 23.26 -17.89
CA TYR A 73 -5.00 23.76 -18.12
C TYR A 73 -4.38 23.04 -19.31
N SER A 74 -3.60 23.77 -20.10
CA SER A 74 -2.74 23.16 -21.12
C SER A 74 -1.58 22.41 -20.47
N ASP A 75 -1.04 21.42 -21.18
CA ASP A 75 0.15 20.70 -20.72
C ASP A 75 1.32 21.66 -20.46
N GLU A 76 1.52 22.67 -21.31
CA GLU A 76 2.60 23.64 -21.15
C GLU A 76 2.49 24.45 -19.85
N GLU A 77 1.29 24.92 -19.50
CA GLU A 77 1.02 25.64 -18.25
C GLU A 77 1.28 24.77 -17.03
N VAL A 78 0.81 23.52 -17.05
CA VAL A 78 1.03 22.55 -15.98
C VAL A 78 2.52 22.27 -15.81
N GLN A 79 3.24 21.98 -16.89
CA GLN A 79 4.68 21.72 -16.88
C GLN A 79 5.47 22.92 -16.34
N SER A 80 5.08 24.14 -16.72
CA SER A 80 5.72 25.36 -16.22
C SER A 80 5.54 25.55 -14.72
N SER A 81 4.30 25.40 -14.23
CA SER A 81 3.98 25.46 -12.80
C SER A 81 4.78 24.44 -11.99
N TRP A 82 4.84 23.19 -12.45
CA TRP A 82 5.61 22.12 -11.78
C TRP A 82 7.12 22.39 -11.78
N ARG A 83 7.68 22.93 -12.87
CA ARG A 83 9.11 23.34 -12.90
C ARG A 83 9.40 24.40 -11.84
N GLN A 84 8.53 25.39 -11.70
CA GLN A 84 8.68 26.44 -10.70
C GLN A 84 8.60 25.88 -9.27
N GLN A 85 7.55 25.11 -8.97
CA GLN A 85 7.38 24.51 -7.64
C GLN A 85 8.57 23.62 -7.25
N ARG A 86 9.08 22.82 -8.19
CA ARG A 86 10.27 21.99 -7.96
C ARG A 86 11.51 22.82 -7.68
N ALA A 87 11.73 23.91 -8.42
CA ALA A 87 12.87 24.80 -8.20
C ALA A 87 12.81 25.45 -6.81
N GLU A 88 11.64 25.89 -6.38
CA GLU A 88 11.41 26.46 -5.04
C GLU A 88 11.66 25.44 -3.92
N LEU A 89 11.15 24.22 -4.07
CA LEU A 89 11.39 23.15 -3.10
C LEU A 89 12.87 22.81 -2.99
N MET A 90 13.59 22.76 -4.12
CA MET A 90 15.03 22.52 -4.14
C MET A 90 15.83 23.67 -3.51
N ALA A 91 15.42 24.92 -3.71
CA ALA A 91 16.03 26.07 -3.06
C ALA A 91 15.83 26.00 -1.53
N ARG A 92 14.61 25.69 -1.06
CA ARG A 92 14.32 25.51 0.38
C ARG A 92 15.14 24.39 1.00
N ALA A 93 15.27 23.25 0.31
CA ALA A 93 16.06 22.12 0.78
C ALA A 93 17.56 22.45 0.89
N ARG A 94 18.10 23.27 -0.03
CA ARG A 94 19.48 23.75 0.01
C ARG A 94 19.75 24.71 1.17
N VAL A 95 18.83 25.64 1.42
CA VAL A 95 18.92 26.59 2.56
C VAL A 95 18.88 25.85 3.90
N LYS A 96 18.11 24.76 4.02
CA LYS A 96 18.00 23.97 5.26
C LYS A 96 19.22 23.08 5.55
N LYS A 97 20.13 22.91 4.59
CA LYS A 97 21.32 22.04 4.69
C LYS A 97 22.62 22.82 4.93
N ALA A 98 22.58 24.14 4.82
CA ALA A 98 23.66 25.07 5.16
C ALA A 98 23.51 25.56 6.61
#